data_AF-A0A9E0ZJQ8-F1
#
_entry.id   AF-A0A9E0ZJQ8-F1
#
_cell.length_a   1.000
_cell.length_b   1.000
_cell.length_c   1.000
_cell.angle_alpha   90.00
_cell.angle_beta   90.00
_cell.angle_gamma   90.00
#
_symmetry.space_group_name_H-M   'P 1'
#
loop_
_entity.id
_entity.type
_entity.pdbx_description
1 polymer ?
#
loop_
_entity_poly.entity_id
_entity_poly.type
_entity_poly.pdbx_seq_one_letter_code
_entity_poly.pdbx_strand_id
1 'polypeptide(L)'
;MATHNNVSLLGIVRRNPILQSNGVETVASVAISTIVGLRDESFRKVTGQISVVSFVIRTAEEKMVNEIRTWNENDTVYVQGFIATKDIEKSSICPKCGNVNLRIDACRDARSGGNMIYVYPIYAEKIKSYPDIKESLDFLVKRQEIANRASLVGTLVREPVQGIVRGRDYTRFQIAANRKYCAQTYEEVLERTDYPWIYSYGEKSKMNMAALHTDSLVLVDGALQGRSYKEVYQCQNPECGCTYTEAGTTLEILAYDTEYLMDCDLDAVLEL
;
A
#
# COMPACT_ATOMS: atom_id res chain seq x y z
N MET A 1 11.51 14.04 15.88
CA MET A 1 11.03 12.68 15.53
C MET A 1 11.81 12.20 14.33
N ALA A 2 12.18 10.91 14.30
CA ALA A 2 12.76 10.32 13.10
C ALA A 2 11.69 10.25 12.01
N THR A 3 12.00 10.81 10.84
CA THR A 3 11.09 10.89 9.69
C THR A 3 11.65 9.99 8.62
N HIS A 4 10.96 8.93 8.21
CA HIS A 4 11.36 8.12 7.06
C HIS A 4 10.13 7.42 6.47
N ASN A 5 9.88 7.64 5.19
CA ASN A 5 8.88 6.93 4.43
C ASN A 5 9.45 6.84 3.02
N ASN A 6 9.97 5.67 2.67
CA ASN A 6 10.64 5.46 1.40
C ASN A 6 10.18 4.17 0.74
N VAL A 7 9.91 4.27 -0.55
CA VAL A 7 9.53 3.17 -1.41
C VAL A 7 10.42 3.24 -2.65
N SER A 8 11.02 2.10 -3.01
CA SER A 8 11.86 1.92 -4.21
C SER A 8 11.33 0.72 -4.98
N LEU A 9 10.98 0.93 -6.25
CA LEU A 9 10.22 -0.02 -7.04
C LEU A 9 10.81 -0.17 -8.43
N LEU A 10 10.87 -1.41 -8.88
CA LEU A 10 10.80 -1.75 -10.29
C LEU A 10 9.39 -2.28 -10.55
N GLY A 11 8.74 -1.72 -11.56
CA GLY A 11 7.34 -2.02 -11.86
C GLY A 11 7.10 -2.24 -13.34
N ILE A 12 5.93 -2.79 -13.64
CA ILE A 12 5.37 -2.94 -14.98
C ILE A 12 4.10 -2.11 -15.04
N VAL A 13 4.00 -1.25 -16.06
CA VAL A 13 2.80 -0.47 -16.34
C VAL A 13 1.71 -1.41 -16.85
N ARG A 14 0.58 -1.47 -16.13
CA ARG A 14 -0.50 -2.41 -16.43
C ARG A 14 -1.46 -1.91 -17.48
N ARG A 15 -1.62 -0.59 -17.55
CA ARG A 15 -2.50 0.12 -18.48
C ARG A 15 -1.93 1.52 -18.69
N ASN A 16 -2.30 2.13 -19.80
CA ASN A 16 -1.91 3.51 -20.08
C ASN A 16 -2.34 4.43 -18.92
N PRO A 17 -1.51 5.43 -18.56
CA PRO A 17 -1.81 6.37 -17.51
C PRO A 17 -3.13 7.11 -17.73
N ILE A 18 -3.82 7.39 -16.62
CA ILE A 18 -5.02 8.22 -16.59
C ILE A 18 -4.60 9.62 -16.14
N LEU A 19 -4.94 10.62 -16.94
CA LEU A 19 -4.73 12.04 -16.62
C LEU A 19 -6.07 12.69 -16.32
N GLN A 20 -6.19 13.30 -15.15
CA GLN A 20 -7.38 14.01 -14.71
C GLN A 20 -7.00 15.43 -14.33
N SER A 21 -7.65 16.43 -14.93
CA SER A 21 -7.49 17.82 -14.51
C SER A 21 -8.68 18.24 -13.63
N ASN A 22 -8.39 18.91 -12.53
CA ASN A 22 -9.39 19.50 -11.64
C ASN A 22 -9.51 21.03 -11.83
N GLY A 23 -8.96 21.57 -12.92
CA GLY A 23 -8.90 23.01 -13.21
C GLY A 23 -7.78 23.77 -12.47
N VAL A 24 -7.14 23.16 -11.47
CA VAL A 24 -5.99 23.71 -10.74
C VAL A 24 -4.70 22.99 -11.14
N GLU A 25 -4.74 21.66 -11.13
CA GLU A 25 -3.61 20.80 -11.47
C GLU A 25 -4.07 19.63 -12.36
N THR A 26 -3.09 18.94 -12.96
CA THR A 26 -3.33 17.67 -13.66
C THR A 26 -2.74 16.56 -12.82
N VAL A 27 -3.58 15.63 -12.41
CA VAL A 27 -3.18 14.43 -11.67
C VAL A 27 -2.94 13.31 -12.67
N ALA A 28 -1.76 12.70 -12.61
CA ALA A 28 -1.46 11.43 -13.28
C ALA A 28 -1.69 10.28 -12.30
N SER A 29 -2.39 9.24 -12.75
CA SER A 29 -2.58 7.99 -12.02
C SER A 29 -2.30 6.81 -12.94
N VAL A 30 -1.47 5.87 -12.50
CA VAL A 30 -1.11 4.69 -13.30
C VAL A 30 -1.07 3.44 -12.42
N ALA A 31 -1.66 2.36 -12.92
CA ALA A 31 -1.61 1.06 -12.26
C ALA A 31 -0.29 0.37 -12.59
N ILE A 32 0.48 0.05 -11.56
CA ILE A 32 1.77 -0.64 -11.65
C ILE A 32 1.68 -2.00 -10.99
N SER A 33 2.31 -3.00 -11.59
CA SER A 33 2.59 -4.29 -10.95
C SER A 33 4.07 -4.43 -10.63
N THR A 34 4.39 -4.85 -9.42
CA THR A 34 5.73 -5.30 -9.02
C THR A 34 5.67 -6.74 -8.52
N ILE A 35 6.80 -7.27 -8.06
CA ILE A 35 6.88 -8.60 -7.47
C ILE A 35 7.39 -8.56 -6.04
N VAL A 36 6.93 -9.51 -5.24
CA VAL A 36 7.45 -9.83 -3.92
C VAL A 36 8.01 -11.23 -3.99
N GLY A 37 9.30 -11.40 -3.72
CA GLY A 37 9.89 -12.72 -3.52
C GLY A 37 9.33 -13.34 -2.24
N LEU A 38 8.72 -14.52 -2.34
CA LEU A 38 8.25 -15.24 -1.16
C LEU A 38 9.47 -15.73 -0.39
N ARG A 39 9.54 -15.36 0.89
CA ARG A 39 10.66 -15.70 1.76
C ARG A 39 10.33 -16.91 2.63
N ASP A 40 11.38 -17.58 3.10
CA ASP A 40 11.26 -18.62 4.13
C ASP A 40 10.80 -18.03 5.47
N GLU A 41 10.57 -18.87 6.47
CA GLU A 41 10.07 -18.43 7.79
C GLU A 41 11.01 -17.45 8.49
N SER A 42 12.31 -17.49 8.17
CA SER A 42 13.30 -16.55 8.69
C SER A 42 13.27 -15.18 8.00
N PHE A 43 12.54 -15.05 6.89
CA PHE A 43 12.56 -13.90 5.99
C PHE A 43 13.94 -13.56 5.39
N ARG A 44 14.97 -14.40 5.59
CA ARG A 44 16.34 -14.13 5.10
C ARG A 44 16.58 -14.59 3.67
N LYS A 45 15.86 -15.62 3.20
CA LYS A 45 16.06 -16.19 1.87
C LYS A 45 14.78 -16.20 1.06
N VAL A 46 14.87 -15.80 -0.20
CA VAL A 46 13.80 -15.97 -1.18
C VAL A 46 13.75 -17.43 -1.64
N THR A 47 12.54 -18.00 -1.62
CA THR A 47 12.24 -19.41 -1.93
C THR A 47 12.20 -19.71 -3.43
N GLY A 48 12.40 -18.70 -4.27
CA GLY A 48 12.25 -18.78 -5.73
C GLY A 48 10.80 -18.64 -6.22
N GLN A 49 9.82 -18.63 -5.32
CA GLN A 49 8.45 -18.27 -5.64
C GLN A 49 8.25 -16.76 -5.54
N ILE A 50 7.40 -16.20 -6.39
CA ILE A 50 7.06 -14.77 -6.40
C ILE A 50 5.55 -14.56 -6.29
N SER A 51 5.16 -13.42 -5.73
CA SER A 51 3.80 -12.90 -5.77
C SER A 51 3.77 -11.58 -6.53
N VAL A 52 2.84 -11.42 -7.46
CA VAL A 52 2.63 -10.16 -8.17
C VAL A 52 1.74 -9.27 -7.33
N VAL A 53 2.19 -8.04 -7.10
CA VAL A 53 1.48 -7.02 -6.32
C VAL A 53 1.14 -5.87 -7.25
N SER A 54 -0.11 -5.43 -7.26
CA SER A 54 -0.56 -4.30 -8.08
C SER A 54 -1.11 -3.17 -7.23
N PHE A 55 -0.72 -1.94 -7.55
CA PHE A 55 -1.16 -0.72 -6.87
C PHE A 55 -1.14 0.46 -7.83
N VAL A 56 -1.60 1.61 -7.34
CA VAL A 56 -1.61 2.86 -8.10
C VAL A 56 -0.42 3.73 -7.68
N ILE A 57 0.23 4.33 -8.66
CA ILE A 57 1.13 5.46 -8.47
C ILE A 57 0.38 6.71 -8.89
N ARG A 58 0.40 7.75 -8.06
CA ARG A 58 -0.36 8.99 -8.27
C ARG A 58 0.48 10.22 -7.92
N THR A 59 0.40 11.25 -8.75
CA THR A 59 1.11 12.52 -8.54
C THR A 59 0.45 13.64 -9.33
N ALA A 60 0.61 14.87 -8.84
CA ALA A 60 0.31 16.09 -9.59
C ALA A 60 1.56 16.95 -9.85
N GLU A 61 2.76 16.47 -9.50
CA GLU A 61 4.02 17.16 -9.80
C GLU A 61 4.22 17.19 -11.31
N GLU A 62 4.29 18.39 -11.90
CA GLU A 62 4.33 18.57 -13.35
C GLU A 62 5.42 17.72 -14.03
N LYS A 63 6.61 17.66 -13.44
CA LYS A 63 7.72 16.83 -13.94
C LYS A 63 7.36 15.35 -14.00
N MET A 64 6.73 14.83 -12.95
CA MET A 64 6.35 13.42 -12.87
C MET A 64 5.13 13.12 -13.74
N VAL A 65 4.18 14.05 -13.83
CA VAL A 65 3.03 13.95 -14.75
C VAL A 65 3.51 13.86 -16.20
N ASN A 66 4.48 14.68 -16.60
CA ASN A 66 5.04 14.68 -17.95
C ASN A 66 5.79 13.38 -18.26
N GLU A 67 6.58 12.86 -17.31
CA GLU A 67 7.23 11.55 -17.46
C GLU A 67 6.21 10.41 -17.57
N ILE A 68 5.30 10.30 -16.60
CA ILE A 68 4.31 9.22 -16.53
C ILE A 68 3.43 9.20 -17.77
N ARG A 69 3.06 10.35 -18.32
CA ARG A 69 2.27 10.46 -19.56
C ARG A 69 2.89 9.70 -20.75
N THR A 70 4.21 9.52 -20.77
CA THR A 70 4.91 8.81 -21.86
C THR A 70 4.88 7.29 -21.75
N TRP A 71 4.39 6.77 -20.63
CA TRP A 71 4.36 5.34 -20.35
C TRP A 71 3.20 4.64 -21.04
N ASN A 72 3.43 3.38 -21.43
CA ASN A 72 2.47 2.50 -22.09
C ASN A 72 2.38 1.16 -21.36
N GLU A 73 1.32 0.42 -21.61
CA GLU A 73 1.20 -0.97 -21.13
C GLU A 73 2.47 -1.80 -21.45
N ASN A 74 2.91 -2.60 -20.49
CA ASN A 74 4.12 -3.43 -20.50
C ASN A 74 5.46 -2.67 -20.43
N ASP A 75 5.45 -1.34 -20.29
CA ASP A 75 6.67 -0.61 -19.95
C ASP A 75 7.16 -1.03 -18.56
N THR A 76 8.46 -1.32 -18.44
CA THR A 76 9.13 -1.42 -17.14
C THR A 76 9.61 -0.05 -16.70
N VAL A 77 9.40 0.25 -15.43
CA VAL A 77 9.65 1.55 -14.83
C VAL A 77 10.44 1.39 -13.54
N TYR A 78 11.24 2.40 -13.22
CA TYR A 78 11.81 2.60 -11.89
C TYR A 78 11.05 3.73 -11.21
N VAL A 79 10.70 3.55 -9.93
CA VAL A 79 10.03 4.57 -9.13
C VAL A 79 10.65 4.65 -7.74
N GLN A 80 11.04 5.86 -7.36
CA GLN A 80 11.44 6.21 -6.02
C GLN A 80 10.42 7.18 -5.43
N GLY A 81 9.87 6.85 -4.27
CA GLY A 81 8.77 7.62 -3.69
C GLY A 81 8.53 7.33 -2.22
N PHE A 82 7.29 7.52 -1.80
CA PHE A 82 6.79 7.19 -0.46
C PHE A 82 5.38 6.61 -0.55
N ILE A 83 4.96 5.83 0.46
CA ILE A 83 3.57 5.37 0.54
C ILE A 83 2.71 6.51 1.09
N ALA A 84 1.64 6.84 0.38
CA ALA A 84 0.70 7.87 0.76
C ALA A 84 -0.64 7.24 1.17
N THR A 85 -1.28 7.79 2.20
CA THR A 85 -2.63 7.41 2.62
C THR A 85 -3.54 8.62 2.61
N LYS A 86 -4.71 8.50 2.01
CA LYS A 86 -5.70 9.60 1.93
C LYS A 86 -7.09 9.07 2.24
N ASP A 87 -7.79 9.71 3.16
CA ASP A 87 -9.18 9.37 3.41
C ASP A 87 -10.05 9.83 2.24
N ILE A 88 -10.94 8.95 1.81
CA ILE A 88 -11.83 9.19 0.68
C ILE A 88 -13.22 8.66 0.97
N GLU A 89 -14.23 9.30 0.41
CA GLU A 89 -15.60 8.80 0.45
C GLU A 89 -15.80 7.81 -0.70
N LYS A 90 -15.63 6.52 -0.41
CA LYS A 90 -15.94 5.47 -1.38
C LYS A 90 -17.45 5.33 -1.53
N SER A 91 -17.88 5.07 -2.75
CA SER A 91 -19.26 4.75 -3.06
C SER A 91 -19.33 3.51 -3.95
N SER A 92 -20.49 2.88 -3.96
CA SER A 92 -20.81 1.75 -4.82
C SER A 92 -22.21 1.91 -5.40
N ILE A 93 -22.37 1.52 -6.66
CA ILE A 93 -23.66 1.58 -7.36
C ILE A 93 -24.40 0.25 -7.14
N CYS A 94 -25.62 0.32 -6.60
CA CYS A 94 -26.45 -0.85 -6.39
C CYS A 94 -26.73 -1.56 -7.72
N PRO A 95 -26.42 -2.86 -7.86
CA PRO A 95 -26.60 -3.58 -9.13
C PRO A 95 -28.07 -3.80 -9.50
N LYS A 96 -29.01 -3.66 -8.55
CA LYS A 96 -30.45 -3.89 -8.77
C LYS A 96 -31.20 -2.62 -9.17
N CYS A 97 -30.94 -1.49 -8.51
CA CYS A 97 -31.70 -0.25 -8.70
C CYS A 97 -30.86 0.95 -9.16
N GLY A 98 -29.53 0.82 -9.27
CA GLY A 98 -28.64 1.91 -9.67
C GLY A 98 -28.39 2.98 -8.61
N ASN A 99 -28.96 2.86 -7.41
CA ASN A 99 -28.72 3.83 -6.33
C ASN A 99 -27.22 3.87 -5.95
N VAL A 100 -26.65 5.07 -5.84
CA VAL A 100 -25.29 5.29 -5.33
C VAL A 100 -25.32 5.18 -3.81
N ASN A 101 -24.54 4.26 -3.25
CA ASN A 101 -24.46 4.01 -1.82
C ASN A 101 -23.08 4.41 -1.32
N LEU A 102 -23.01 5.38 -0.42
CA LEU A 102 -21.77 5.74 0.26
C LEU A 102 -21.35 4.60 1.20
N ARG A 103 -20.06 4.29 1.24
CA ARG A 103 -19.53 3.19 2.04
C ARG A 103 -19.86 3.33 3.52
N ILE A 104 -19.75 4.54 4.07
CA ILE A 104 -19.99 4.80 5.50
C ILE A 104 -21.41 4.44 5.93
N ASP A 105 -22.39 4.64 5.05
CA ASP A 105 -23.81 4.39 5.35
C ASP A 105 -24.24 2.96 5.01
N ALA A 106 -23.66 2.40 3.95
CA ALA A 106 -24.17 1.17 3.34
C ALA A 106 -23.36 -0.08 3.66
N CYS A 107 -22.08 0.04 4.01
CA CYS A 107 -21.25 -1.11 4.31
C CYS A 107 -21.33 -1.44 5.81
N ARG A 108 -21.74 -2.68 6.12
CA ARG A 108 -22.05 -3.11 7.49
C ARG A 108 -20.89 -2.92 8.48
N ASP A 109 -19.66 -3.08 8.00
CA ASP A 109 -18.44 -3.02 8.82
C ASP A 109 -17.65 -1.72 8.61
N ALA A 110 -18.23 -0.72 7.93
CA ALA A 110 -17.55 0.53 7.68
C ALA A 110 -17.37 1.34 8.96
N ARG A 111 -16.11 1.70 9.24
CA ARG A 111 -15.73 2.65 10.29
C ARG A 111 -15.31 4.02 9.73
N SER A 112 -15.29 4.16 8.40
CA SER A 112 -14.91 5.37 7.68
C SER A 112 -15.46 5.34 6.24
N GLY A 113 -15.37 6.45 5.51
CA GLY A 113 -15.66 6.50 4.07
C GLY A 113 -14.73 5.60 3.23
N GLY A 114 -13.58 5.21 3.78
CA GLY A 114 -12.55 4.42 3.12
C GLY A 114 -11.23 5.18 3.04
N ASN A 115 -10.18 4.48 2.64
CA ASN A 115 -8.86 5.07 2.44
C ASN A 115 -8.34 4.68 1.04
N MET A 116 -7.63 5.61 0.41
CA MET A 116 -6.86 5.45 -0.80
C MET A 116 -5.39 5.37 -0.42
N ILE A 117 -4.78 4.24 -0.70
CA ILE A 117 -3.35 4.01 -0.45
C ILE A 117 -2.66 3.86 -1.80
N TYR A 118 -1.61 4.65 -2.02
CA TYR A 118 -0.89 4.74 -3.29
C TYR A 118 0.58 5.05 -3.04
N VAL A 119 1.39 4.94 -4.08
CA VAL A 119 2.77 5.42 -4.03
C VAL A 119 2.81 6.81 -4.66
N TYR A 120 3.37 7.77 -3.93
CA TYR A 120 3.67 9.10 -4.46
C TYR A 120 5.11 9.11 -4.98
N PRO A 121 5.34 9.27 -6.29
CA PRO A 121 6.67 9.30 -6.87
C PRO A 121 7.36 10.65 -6.58
N ILE A 122 8.57 10.59 -6.04
CA ILE A 122 9.51 11.73 -6.00
C ILE A 122 10.33 11.74 -7.29
N TYR A 123 10.65 10.56 -7.80
CA TYR A 123 11.30 10.33 -9.07
C TYR A 123 10.73 9.08 -9.72
N ALA A 124 10.57 9.12 -11.02
CA ALA A 124 10.18 7.97 -11.81
C ALA A 124 10.81 8.07 -13.20
N GLU A 125 11.07 6.93 -13.82
CA GLU A 125 11.53 6.87 -15.21
C GLU A 125 11.07 5.57 -15.87
N LYS A 126 10.81 5.64 -17.17
CA LYS A 126 10.72 4.46 -18.01
C LYS A 126 12.11 3.87 -18.25
N ILE A 127 12.25 2.57 -17.98
CA ILE A 127 13.48 1.82 -18.24
C ILE A 127 13.44 1.26 -19.66
N LYS A 128 12.38 0.50 -19.98
CA LYS A 128 12.27 -0.21 -21.26
C LYS A 128 10.83 -0.59 -21.58
N SER A 129 10.49 -0.55 -22.87
CA SER A 129 9.22 -1.06 -23.39
C SER A 129 9.35 -2.52 -23.82
N TYR A 130 8.28 -3.29 -23.58
CA TYR A 130 8.18 -4.69 -23.97
C TYR A 130 6.89 -4.94 -24.76
N PRO A 131 6.90 -5.87 -25.74
CA PRO A 131 5.71 -6.18 -26.53
C PRO A 131 4.64 -6.94 -25.73
N ASP A 132 5.07 -7.72 -24.73
CA ASP A 132 4.16 -8.50 -23.88
C ASP A 132 4.59 -8.46 -22.41
N ILE A 133 3.64 -8.86 -21.55
CA ILE A 133 3.82 -8.86 -20.11
C ILE A 133 4.86 -9.89 -19.64
N LYS A 134 5.05 -11.00 -20.35
CA LYS A 134 5.95 -12.07 -19.91
C LYS A 134 7.40 -11.57 -19.91
N GLU A 135 7.83 -10.89 -20.96
CA GLU A 135 9.18 -10.33 -21.02
C GLU A 135 9.40 -9.23 -19.96
N SER A 136 8.38 -8.42 -19.71
CA SER A 136 8.42 -7.40 -18.65
C SER A 136 8.49 -8.03 -17.24
N LEU A 137 7.85 -9.18 -17.03
CA LEU A 137 7.91 -9.94 -15.79
C LEU A 137 9.29 -10.59 -15.60
N ASP A 138 9.87 -11.17 -16.66
CA ASP A 138 11.22 -11.73 -16.63
C ASP A 138 12.26 -10.66 -16.26
N PHE A 139 12.04 -9.40 -16.67
CA PHE A 139 12.87 -8.27 -16.23
C PHE A 139 12.83 -8.06 -14.72
N LEU A 140 11.64 -8.15 -14.10
CA LEU A 140 11.49 -8.04 -12.65
C LEU A 140 12.06 -9.25 -11.91
N VAL A 141 11.78 -10.48 -12.38
CA VAL A 141 12.23 -11.73 -11.73
C VAL A 141 13.75 -11.76 -11.58
N LYS A 142 14.49 -11.32 -12.61
CA LYS A 142 15.96 -11.19 -12.56
C LYS A 142 16.46 -10.19 -11.50
N ARG A 143 15.57 -9.36 -10.96
CA ARG A 143 15.83 -8.27 -10.01
C ARG A 143 14.95 -8.38 -8.76
N GLN A 144 14.46 -9.59 -8.44
CA GLN A 144 13.44 -9.80 -7.41
C GLN A 144 13.78 -9.22 -6.02
N GLU A 145 15.05 -9.19 -5.64
CA GLU A 145 15.49 -8.64 -4.34
C GLU A 145 15.34 -7.11 -4.24
N ILE A 146 15.34 -6.40 -5.37
CA ILE A 146 15.27 -4.94 -5.43
C ILE A 146 14.00 -4.41 -6.09
N ALA A 147 13.15 -5.30 -6.61
CA ALA A 147 11.96 -4.90 -7.35
C ALA A 147 10.92 -4.21 -6.47
N ASN A 148 10.88 -4.54 -5.17
CA ASN A 148 9.91 -4.00 -4.24
C ASN A 148 10.53 -3.85 -2.85
N ARG A 149 10.92 -2.61 -2.52
CA ARG A 149 11.47 -2.26 -1.22
C ARG A 149 10.70 -1.10 -0.61
N ALA A 150 10.35 -1.24 0.65
CA ALA A 150 9.73 -0.20 1.45
C ALA A 150 10.46 -0.12 2.79
N SER A 151 10.91 1.08 3.16
CA SER A 151 11.49 1.35 4.47
C SER A 151 10.83 2.57 5.11
N LEU A 152 10.37 2.40 6.35
CA LEU A 152 9.56 3.38 7.05
C LEU A 152 10.00 3.50 8.49
N VAL A 153 9.98 4.71 9.02
CA VAL A 153 10.04 4.98 10.46
C VAL A 153 8.74 5.65 10.85
N GLY A 154 8.08 5.12 11.87
CA GLY A 154 6.82 5.67 12.33
C GLY A 154 6.44 5.20 13.73
N THR A 155 5.54 5.96 14.33
CA THR A 155 5.02 5.73 15.68
C THR A 155 3.70 4.98 15.59
N LEU A 156 3.52 3.93 16.37
CA LEU A 156 2.26 3.18 16.40
C LEU A 156 1.11 4.08 16.89
N VAL A 157 0.00 4.09 16.16
CA VAL A 157 -1.18 4.92 16.49
C VAL A 157 -2.28 4.15 17.21
N ARG A 158 -2.05 2.86 17.46
CA ARG A 158 -2.98 1.93 18.11
C ARG A 158 -2.24 0.65 18.49
N GLU A 159 -2.83 -0.09 19.41
CA GLU A 159 -2.37 -1.41 19.81
C GLU A 159 -2.26 -2.38 18.63
N PRO A 160 -1.20 -3.21 18.58
CA PRO A 160 -1.09 -4.27 17.59
C PRO A 160 -2.21 -5.30 17.76
N VAL A 161 -2.58 -5.95 16.66
CA VAL A 161 -3.57 -7.03 16.66
C VAL A 161 -2.96 -8.26 16.03
N GLN A 162 -2.99 -9.37 16.76
CA GLN A 162 -2.60 -10.67 16.24
C GLN A 162 -3.80 -11.42 15.66
N GLY A 163 -3.55 -12.21 14.62
CA GLY A 163 -4.52 -13.12 14.05
C GLY A 163 -3.83 -14.28 13.34
N ILE A 164 -4.66 -15.16 12.75
CA ILE A 164 -4.17 -16.33 12.03
C ILE A 164 -4.72 -16.29 10.60
N VAL A 165 -3.85 -16.50 9.61
CA VAL A 165 -4.24 -16.65 8.21
C VAL A 165 -3.56 -17.87 7.60
N ARG A 166 -4.35 -18.79 7.06
CA ARG A 166 -3.86 -20.05 6.47
C ARG A 166 -2.89 -20.82 7.40
N GLY A 167 -3.20 -20.84 8.69
CA GLY A 167 -2.39 -21.52 9.71
C GLY A 167 -1.10 -20.80 10.11
N ARG A 168 -0.90 -19.54 9.67
CA ARG A 168 0.25 -18.72 10.07
C ARG A 168 -0.21 -17.54 10.91
N ASP A 169 0.46 -17.32 12.03
CA ASP A 169 0.28 -16.14 12.86
C ASP A 169 0.74 -14.91 12.10
N TYR A 170 -0.05 -13.84 12.20
CA TYR A 170 0.32 -12.52 11.75
C TYR A 170 0.04 -11.50 12.84
N THR A 171 0.85 -10.46 12.89
CA THR A 171 0.62 -9.28 13.71
C THR A 171 0.50 -8.10 12.78
N ARG A 172 -0.57 -7.33 12.94
CA ARG A 172 -0.79 -6.09 12.20
C ARG A 172 -0.81 -4.90 13.14
N PHE A 173 -0.23 -3.81 12.70
CA PHE A 173 -0.22 -2.54 13.41
C PHE A 173 -0.21 -1.40 12.40
N GLN A 174 -0.61 -0.21 12.85
CA GLN A 174 -0.65 0.98 12.01
C GLN A 174 0.32 2.00 12.59
N ILE A 175 1.14 2.61 11.73
CA ILE A 175 2.12 3.62 12.14
C ILE A 175 1.76 4.97 11.53
N ALA A 176 2.04 6.06 12.24
CA ALA A 176 2.13 7.41 11.70
C ALA A 176 3.54 7.62 11.15
N ALA A 177 3.69 7.61 9.82
CA ALA A 177 4.94 7.82 9.11
C ALA A 177 4.97 9.23 8.51
N ASN A 178 5.85 10.08 9.03
CA ASN A 178 5.99 11.44 8.52
C ASN A 178 6.73 11.45 7.18
N ARG A 179 6.30 12.33 6.27
CA ARG A 179 6.93 12.52 4.96
C ARG A 179 8.19 13.37 5.10
N LYS A 180 9.31 12.90 4.52
CA LYS A 180 10.50 13.76 4.31
C LYS A 180 10.28 14.75 3.16
N TYR A 181 9.63 14.27 2.11
CA TYR A 181 9.30 15.07 0.94
C TYR A 181 7.88 15.61 1.10
N CYS A 182 7.74 16.93 1.11
CA CYS A 182 6.43 17.60 1.14
C CYS A 182 6.12 18.09 -0.26
N ALA A 183 5.26 17.36 -0.98
CA ALA A 183 4.76 17.78 -2.29
C ALA A 183 4.11 19.17 -2.18
N GLN A 184 4.31 20.00 -3.21
CA GLN A 184 3.78 21.38 -3.24
C GLN A 184 2.52 21.48 -4.13
N THR A 185 1.86 20.35 -4.35
CA THR A 185 0.63 20.22 -5.14
C THR A 185 -0.59 20.57 -4.29
N TYR A 186 -1.68 20.95 -4.95
CA TYR A 186 -2.88 21.43 -4.26
C TYR A 186 -3.46 20.36 -3.32
N GLU A 187 -3.53 19.10 -3.77
CA GLU A 187 -4.07 17.99 -2.97
C GLU A 187 -3.15 17.52 -1.83
N GLU A 188 -1.83 17.77 -1.88
CA GLU A 188 -0.86 17.17 -0.95
C GLU A 188 -0.21 18.16 0.02
N VAL A 189 -0.33 19.48 -0.23
CA VAL A 189 0.38 20.51 0.54
C VAL A 189 0.06 20.50 2.05
N LEU A 190 -1.14 20.03 2.41
CA LEU A 190 -1.58 19.89 3.80
C LEU A 190 -1.20 18.54 4.43
N GLU A 191 -0.89 17.53 3.60
CA GLU A 191 -0.67 16.16 4.04
C GLU A 191 0.79 15.91 4.38
N ARG A 192 1.08 15.67 5.67
CA ARG A 192 2.44 15.48 6.19
C ARG A 192 2.71 14.12 6.80
N THR A 193 1.67 13.35 7.08
CA THR A 193 1.75 12.09 7.80
C THR A 193 0.88 11.07 7.11
N ASP A 194 1.44 9.89 6.88
CA ASP A 194 0.73 8.76 6.30
C ASP A 194 0.53 7.67 7.35
N TYR A 195 -0.54 6.89 7.21
CA TYR A 195 -0.95 5.89 8.19
C TYR A 195 -1.00 4.47 7.61
N PRO A 196 0.10 3.94 7.05
CA PRO A 196 0.10 2.63 6.42
C PRO A 196 -0.10 1.52 7.46
N TRP A 197 -0.77 0.45 7.02
CA TRP A 197 -0.84 -0.80 7.78
C TRP A 197 0.41 -1.64 7.51
N ILE A 198 1.00 -2.14 8.58
CA ILE A 198 2.15 -3.04 8.57
C ILE A 198 1.68 -4.42 9.00
N TYR A 199 2.17 -5.44 8.30
CA TYR A 199 1.91 -6.85 8.59
C TYR A 199 3.25 -7.59 8.72
N SER A 200 3.46 -8.25 9.86
CA SER A 200 4.53 -9.24 10.04
C SER A 200 3.93 -10.63 10.22
N TYR A 201 4.72 -11.66 9.92
CA TYR A 201 4.31 -13.07 10.01
C TYR A 201 5.37 -13.89 10.75
N GLY A 202 5.01 -15.10 11.18
CA GLY A 202 5.96 -16.05 11.78
C GLY A 202 6.52 -15.57 13.11
N GLU A 203 7.81 -15.79 13.36
CA GLU A 203 8.47 -15.38 14.60
C GLU A 203 8.38 -13.87 14.82
N LYS A 204 8.60 -13.08 13.77
CA LYS A 204 8.51 -11.61 13.85
C LYS A 204 7.12 -11.12 14.23
N SER A 205 6.06 -11.85 13.84
CA SER A 205 4.70 -11.57 14.30
C SER A 205 4.58 -11.68 15.82
N LYS A 206 5.13 -12.75 16.41
CA LYS A 206 5.07 -12.97 17.86
C LYS A 206 5.88 -11.91 18.61
N MET A 207 7.09 -11.63 18.14
CA MET A 207 7.93 -10.59 18.73
C MET A 207 7.26 -9.21 18.65
N ASN A 208 6.69 -8.85 17.49
CA ASN A 208 5.99 -7.57 17.32
C ASN A 208 4.75 -7.49 18.21
N MET A 209 4.04 -8.60 18.48
CA MET A 209 2.89 -8.58 19.39
C MET A 209 3.31 -8.38 20.85
N ALA A 210 4.46 -8.93 21.24
CA ALA A 210 4.98 -8.81 22.60
C ALA A 210 5.64 -7.44 22.86
N ALA A 211 6.34 -6.88 21.87
CA ALA A 211 7.15 -5.68 22.03
C ALA A 211 6.39 -4.37 21.82
N LEU A 212 5.35 -4.38 20.97
CA LEU A 212 4.77 -3.15 20.45
C LEU A 212 3.48 -2.80 21.20
N HIS A 213 3.32 -1.51 21.46
CA HIS A 213 2.10 -0.90 21.97
C HIS A 213 1.87 0.45 21.29
N THR A 214 0.77 1.13 21.60
CA THR A 214 0.55 2.51 21.13
C THR A 214 1.73 3.41 21.54
N ASP A 215 2.17 4.31 20.66
CA ASP A 215 3.33 5.20 20.81
C ASP A 215 4.71 4.55 20.64
N SER A 216 4.81 3.22 20.46
CA SER A 216 6.07 2.58 20.09
C SER A 216 6.61 3.13 18.77
N LEU A 217 7.89 3.53 18.76
CA LEU A 217 8.60 3.98 17.56
C LEU A 217 9.36 2.80 16.94
N VAL A 218 9.12 2.56 15.65
CA VAL A 218 9.74 1.44 14.93
C VAL A 218 10.36 1.87 13.61
N LEU A 219 11.39 1.14 13.17
CA LEU A 219 11.84 1.10 11.78
C LEU A 219 11.35 -0.20 11.15
N VAL A 220 10.64 -0.10 10.04
CA VAL A 220 10.15 -1.23 9.25
C VAL A 220 10.96 -1.31 7.95
N ASP A 221 11.52 -2.49 7.65
CA ASP A 221 12.05 -2.83 6.33
C ASP A 221 11.22 -3.96 5.73
N GLY A 222 10.84 -3.83 4.48
CA GLY A 222 9.82 -4.68 3.89
C GLY A 222 9.54 -4.40 2.43
N ALA A 223 8.33 -4.79 2.02
CA ALA A 223 7.84 -4.64 0.67
C ALA A 223 6.36 -4.28 0.64
N LEU A 224 5.90 -3.66 -0.44
CA LEU A 224 4.49 -3.43 -0.68
C LEU A 224 3.77 -4.76 -0.91
N GLN A 225 2.63 -4.96 -0.26
CA GLN A 225 1.75 -6.11 -0.46
C GLN A 225 0.33 -5.65 -0.76
N GLY A 226 -0.28 -6.25 -1.77
CA GLY A 226 -1.68 -6.03 -2.12
C GLY A 226 -2.55 -7.09 -1.49
N ARG A 227 -3.68 -6.68 -0.91
CA ARG A 227 -4.69 -7.60 -0.36
C ARG A 227 -6.06 -7.32 -0.98
N SER A 228 -6.70 -8.37 -1.47
CA SER A 228 -8.09 -8.30 -1.90
C SER A 228 -9.03 -8.63 -0.73
N TYR A 229 -10.16 -7.94 -0.66
CA TYR A 229 -11.20 -8.19 0.31
C TYR A 229 -12.57 -8.02 -0.34
N LYS A 230 -13.61 -8.48 0.35
CA LYS A 230 -15.00 -8.32 -0.04
C LYS A 230 -15.73 -7.57 1.06
N GLU A 231 -16.52 -6.60 0.67
CA GLU A 231 -17.36 -5.82 1.58
C GLU A 231 -18.82 -6.10 1.27
N VAL A 232 -19.64 -6.15 2.31
CA VAL A 232 -21.08 -6.38 2.19
C VAL A 232 -21.80 -5.06 2.34
N TYR A 233 -22.47 -4.63 1.26
CA TYR A 233 -23.26 -3.42 1.18
C TYR A 233 -24.74 -3.76 1.30
N GLN A 234 -25.49 -2.90 1.99
CA GLN A 234 -26.94 -2.87 1.97
C GLN A 234 -27.39 -1.59 1.27
N CYS A 235 -28.18 -1.74 0.21
CA CYS A 235 -28.67 -0.60 -0.56
C CYS A 235 -29.52 0.32 0.32
N GLN A 236 -29.21 1.61 0.30
CA GLN A 236 -29.87 2.65 1.09
C GLN A 236 -31.19 3.13 0.47
N ASN A 237 -31.51 2.73 -0.76
CA ASN A 237 -32.84 2.97 -1.33
C ASN A 237 -33.88 2.09 -0.59
N PRO A 238 -34.87 2.68 0.10
CA PRO A 238 -35.87 1.95 0.89
C PRO A 238 -36.70 0.95 0.07
N GLU A 239 -36.95 1.23 -1.21
CA GLU A 239 -37.70 0.33 -2.10
C GLU A 239 -36.86 -0.87 -2.58
N CYS A 240 -35.54 -0.77 -2.48
CA CYS A 240 -34.62 -1.80 -2.96
C CYS A 240 -34.15 -2.70 -1.81
N GLY A 241 -33.52 -2.12 -0.78
CA GLY A 241 -33.03 -2.79 0.43
C GLY A 241 -32.07 -3.98 0.23
N CYS A 242 -31.65 -4.27 -1.01
CA CYS A 242 -30.92 -5.49 -1.31
C CYS A 242 -29.51 -5.47 -0.72
N THR A 243 -29.03 -6.64 -0.32
CA THR A 243 -27.63 -6.86 0.06
C THR A 243 -26.83 -7.28 -1.16
N TYR A 244 -25.64 -6.72 -1.33
CA TYR A 244 -24.72 -7.10 -2.40
C TYR A 244 -23.27 -6.93 -1.95
N THR A 245 -22.33 -7.51 -2.70
CA THR A 245 -20.92 -7.58 -2.31
C THR A 245 -20.06 -6.82 -3.30
N GLU A 246 -19.16 -5.99 -2.77
CA GLU A 246 -18.16 -5.27 -3.54
C GLU A 246 -16.76 -5.84 -3.31
N ALA A 247 -16.00 -5.98 -4.39
CA ALA A 247 -14.61 -6.37 -4.31
C ALA A 247 -13.73 -5.13 -4.10
N GLY A 248 -12.88 -5.17 -3.09
CA GLY A 248 -11.91 -4.12 -2.79
C GLY A 248 -10.49 -4.65 -2.84
N THR A 249 -9.55 -3.74 -3.10
CA THR A 249 -8.12 -3.98 -2.89
C THR A 249 -7.58 -2.92 -1.93
N THR A 250 -6.54 -3.30 -1.18
CA THR A 250 -5.78 -2.41 -0.32
C THR A 250 -4.29 -2.67 -0.50
N LEU A 251 -3.49 -1.67 -0.18
CA LEU A 251 -2.03 -1.74 -0.16
C LEU A 251 -1.56 -1.66 1.28
N GLU A 252 -0.64 -2.55 1.64
CA GLU A 252 -0.10 -2.72 2.99
C GLU A 252 1.42 -2.90 2.88
N ILE A 253 2.13 -2.79 3.99
CA ILE A 253 3.56 -3.13 4.06
C ILE A 253 3.71 -4.52 4.66
N LEU A 254 4.30 -5.43 3.91
CA LEU A 254 4.81 -6.69 4.44
C LEU A 254 6.18 -6.41 5.08
N ALA A 255 6.25 -6.46 6.40
CA ALA A 255 7.49 -6.32 7.14
C ALA A 255 8.34 -7.59 6.99
N TYR A 256 9.52 -7.45 6.41
CA TYR A 256 10.57 -8.48 6.49
C TYR A 256 11.28 -8.39 7.83
N ASP A 257 11.45 -7.17 8.33
CA ASP A 257 11.95 -6.92 9.67
C ASP A 257 11.29 -5.69 10.31
N THR A 258 11.43 -5.60 11.62
CA THR A 258 10.95 -4.48 12.44
C THR A 258 11.97 -4.25 13.54
N GLU A 259 12.67 -3.13 13.47
CA GLU A 259 13.59 -2.70 14.51
C GLU A 259 12.83 -1.85 15.52
N TYR A 260 12.97 -2.19 16.80
CA TYR A 260 12.36 -1.50 17.92
C TYR A 260 13.24 -0.32 18.31
N LEU A 261 12.73 0.91 18.22
CA LEU A 261 13.53 2.12 18.43
C LEU A 261 13.30 2.71 19.82
N MET A 262 12.08 3.21 20.10
CA MET A 262 11.73 3.85 21.36
C MET A 262 10.38 3.35 21.85
N ASP A 263 10.19 3.38 23.17
CA ASP A 263 8.93 3.01 23.84
C ASP A 263 8.41 1.64 23.36
N CYS A 264 9.26 0.62 23.45
CA CYS A 264 8.94 -0.77 23.11
C CYS A 264 9.28 -1.68 24.30
N ASP A 265 8.48 -2.72 24.52
CA ASP A 265 8.62 -3.68 25.62
C ASP A 265 9.62 -4.79 25.25
N LEU A 266 10.92 -4.46 25.27
CA LEU A 266 11.98 -5.40 24.85
C LEU A 266 12.14 -6.60 25.80
N ASP A 267 11.84 -6.43 27.09
CA ASP A 267 11.91 -7.53 28.06
C ASP A 267 10.91 -8.64 27.72
N ALA A 268 9.71 -8.28 27.26
CA ALA A 268 8.68 -9.24 26.85
C ALA A 268 9.11 -10.09 25.64
N VAL A 269 10.02 -9.57 24.80
CA VAL A 269 10.57 -10.31 23.65
C VAL A 269 11.60 -11.35 24.10
N LEU A 270 12.37 -11.05 25.14
CA LEU A 270 13.43 -11.94 25.65
C LEU A 270 12.88 -13.19 26.34
N GLU A 271 11.59 -13.19 26.69
CA GLU A 271 10.89 -14.30 27.35
C GLU A 271 10.26 -15.31 26.35
N LEU A 272 10.31 -15.04 25.04
CA LEU A 272 9.78 -15.91 23.96
C LEU A 272 10.78 -16.96 23.48
#